data_AF-A0A1Y1LPE5-F1
#
_entry.id   AF-A0A1Y1LPE5-F1
#
_cell.length_a   1.000
_cell.length_b   1.000
_cell.length_c   1.000
_cell.angle_alpha   90.00
_cell.angle_beta   90.00
_cell.angle_gamma   90.00
#
_symmetry.space_group_name_H-M   'P 1'
#
loop_
_entity.id
_entity.type
_entity.pdbx_description
1 polymer ?
#
loop_
_entity_poly.entity_id
_entity_poly.type
_entity_poly.pdbx_seq_one_letter_code
_entity_poly.pdbx_strand_id
1 'polypeptide(L)'
;MPKSKSTFYCCEDHFNLEEDIENFVRYKLMGGKIILKQTVVPHRFDCQPDKKRASNVPVRTLPVKRARKQLVDEAIAESEKRQQNLPLLVDEAITESYKIQQNLPFTNVEEPVPVLL
;
A
#
# COMPACT_ATOMS: atom_id res chain seq x y z
N MET A 1 -14.75 12.35 -29.34
CA MET A 1 -14.46 11.21 -28.44
C MET A 1 -15.10 11.48 -27.08
N PRO A 2 -15.89 10.56 -26.52
CA PRO A 2 -16.36 10.68 -25.14
C PRO A 2 -15.15 10.65 -24.19
N LYS A 3 -15.05 11.64 -23.30
CA LYS A 3 -13.97 11.71 -22.31
C LYS A 3 -14.21 10.64 -21.24
N SER A 4 -13.40 9.60 -21.22
CA SER A 4 -13.38 8.62 -20.13
C SER A 4 -12.97 9.32 -18.83
N LYS A 5 -13.75 9.13 -17.76
CA LYS A 5 -13.37 9.64 -16.44
C LYS A 5 -12.12 8.90 -15.98
N SER A 6 -11.09 9.66 -15.59
CA SER A 6 -9.88 9.14 -14.95
C SER A 6 -10.19 8.76 -13.50
N THR A 7 -9.67 7.63 -13.02
CA THR A 7 -9.66 7.25 -11.60
C THR A 7 -8.40 7.71 -10.87
N PHE A 8 -7.53 8.46 -11.54
CA PHE A 8 -6.31 9.02 -10.94
C PHE A 8 -6.65 10.29 -10.16
N TYR A 9 -6.16 10.34 -8.93
CA TYR A 9 -6.24 11.49 -8.03
C TYR A 9 -4.82 11.96 -7.69
N CYS A 10 -4.67 13.26 -7.43
CA CYS A 10 -3.41 13.89 -7.03
C CYS A 10 -3.67 14.87 -5.88
N CYS A 11 -2.70 14.99 -5.00
CA CYS A 11 -2.70 15.95 -3.91
C CYS A 11 -2.55 17.40 -4.41
N GLU A 12 -2.95 18.35 -3.57
CA GLU A 12 -2.95 19.79 -3.84
C GLU A 12 -1.54 20.38 -3.96
N ASP A 13 -0.57 19.81 -3.24
CA ASP A 13 0.85 20.17 -3.24
C ASP A 13 1.54 20.06 -4.61
N HIS A 14 0.91 19.38 -5.56
CA HIS A 14 1.39 19.23 -6.92
C HIS A 14 1.05 20.40 -7.86
N PHE A 15 0.30 21.39 -7.39
CA PHE A 15 -0.19 22.54 -8.15
C PHE A 15 0.26 23.87 -7.53
N ASN A 16 0.26 24.92 -8.34
CA ASN A 16 0.34 26.30 -7.88
C ASN A 16 -1.06 26.90 -7.83
N LEU A 17 -1.72 26.85 -6.68
CA LEU A 17 -3.15 27.18 -6.53
C LEU A 17 -3.53 28.57 -7.05
N GLU A 18 -2.65 29.55 -6.88
CA GLU A 18 -2.88 30.93 -7.31
C GLU A 18 -2.98 31.05 -8.84
N GLU A 19 -2.15 30.28 -9.54
CA GLU A 19 -2.03 30.34 -11.00
C GLU A 19 -2.85 29.25 -11.71
N ASP A 20 -3.07 28.11 -11.06
CA ASP A 20 -3.64 26.91 -11.66
C ASP A 20 -5.17 26.81 -11.48
N ILE A 21 -5.69 27.43 -10.42
CA ILE A 21 -7.12 27.43 -10.13
C ILE A 21 -7.80 28.56 -10.89
N GLU A 22 -8.89 28.26 -11.58
CA GLU A 22 -9.68 29.24 -12.30
C GLU A 22 -10.48 30.14 -11.33
N ASN A 23 -11.02 29.55 -10.27
CA ASN A 23 -11.82 30.23 -9.25
C ASN A 23 -11.04 30.58 -7.97
N PHE A 24 -9.75 30.89 -8.06
CA PHE A 24 -8.87 31.08 -6.90
C PHE A 24 -9.42 32.13 -5.92
N VAL A 25 -9.80 33.31 -6.40
CA VAL A 25 -10.31 34.41 -5.55
C VAL A 25 -11.56 34.00 -4.78
N ARG A 26 -12.52 33.36 -5.47
CA ARG A 26 -13.75 32.87 -4.84
C ARG A 26 -13.46 31.79 -3.82
N TYR A 27 -12.58 30.85 -4.16
CA TYR A 27 -12.16 29.77 -3.27
C TYR A 27 -11.47 30.32 -2.02
N LYS A 28 -10.60 31.32 -2.16
CA LYS A 28 -9.86 31.92 -1.04
C LYS A 28 -10.76 32.72 -0.10
N LEU A 29 -11.76 33.43 -0.62
CA LEU A 29 -12.64 34.30 0.16
C LEU A 29 -13.84 33.57 0.76
N MET A 30 -14.47 32.68 0.00
CA MET A 30 -15.75 32.05 0.38
C MET A 30 -15.66 30.52 0.54
N GLY A 31 -14.50 29.93 0.24
CA GLY A 31 -14.36 28.47 0.16
C GLY A 31 -15.11 27.87 -1.03
N GLY A 32 -15.27 26.55 -0.99
CA GLY A 32 -16.04 25.78 -1.97
C GLY A 32 -15.20 24.85 -2.84
N LYS A 33 -15.75 24.47 -4.01
CA LYS A 33 -15.10 23.53 -4.92
C LYS A 33 -13.96 24.19 -5.69
N ILE A 34 -12.83 23.49 -5.77
CA ILE A 34 -11.68 23.90 -6.60
C ILE A 34 -11.96 23.52 -8.06
N ILE A 35 -11.80 24.48 -8.97
CA ILE A 35 -11.89 24.28 -10.41
C ILE A 35 -10.52 24.58 -11.00
N LEU A 36 -9.84 23.54 -11.48
CA LEU A 36 -8.57 23.69 -12.18
C LEU A 36 -8.80 24.19 -13.61
N LYS A 37 -7.88 25.02 -14.11
CA LYS A 37 -7.86 25.41 -15.52
C LYS A 37 -7.71 24.17 -16.41
N GLN A 38 -8.39 24.15 -17.55
CA GLN A 38 -8.45 22.96 -18.43
C GLN A 38 -7.09 22.51 -18.99
N THR A 39 -6.11 23.41 -19.05
CA THR A 39 -4.77 23.14 -19.60
C THR A 39 -3.74 22.76 -18.54
N VAL A 40 -4.12 22.79 -17.26
CA VAL A 40 -3.18 22.56 -16.17
C VAL A 40 -3.10 21.08 -15.84
N VAL A 41 -1.87 20.62 -15.60
CA VAL A 41 -1.53 19.28 -15.13
C VAL A 41 -0.59 19.39 -13.92
N PRO A 42 -0.53 18.37 -13.04
CA PRO A 42 0.41 18.35 -11.92
C PRO A 42 1.83 18.61 -12.40
N HIS A 43 2.48 19.65 -11.85
CA HIS A 43 3.79 20.09 -12.32
C HIS A 43 4.83 20.25 -11.21
N ARG A 44 4.41 20.27 -9.93
CA ARG A 44 5.31 20.27 -8.76
C ARG A 44 5.46 18.85 -8.21
N PHE A 45 6.69 18.38 -8.06
CA PHE A 45 6.99 17.01 -7.59
C PHE A 45 8.14 17.00 -6.57
N ASP A 46 8.21 18.04 -5.75
CA ASP A 46 9.30 18.25 -4.78
C ASP A 46 9.40 17.10 -3.76
N CYS A 47 8.29 16.41 -3.50
CA CYS A 47 8.21 15.21 -2.66
C CYS A 47 8.90 13.97 -3.26
N GLN A 48 9.37 14.03 -4.51
CA GLN A 48 10.00 12.92 -5.22
C GLN A 48 11.40 13.30 -5.74
N PRO A 49 12.38 13.57 -4.85
CA PRO A 49 13.70 14.09 -5.23
C PRO A 49 14.49 13.13 -6.13
N ASP A 50 14.35 11.82 -5.93
CA ASP A 50 15.10 10.79 -6.68
C ASP A 50 14.43 10.37 -8.00
N LYS A 51 13.28 10.95 -8.34
CA LYS A 51 12.52 10.52 -9.51
C LYS A 51 13.12 11.12 -10.77
N LYS A 52 14.10 10.41 -11.33
CA LYS A 52 14.52 10.62 -12.72
C LYS A 52 13.27 10.50 -13.58
N ARG A 53 12.86 11.59 -14.25
CA ARG A 53 11.73 11.55 -15.21
C ARG A 53 11.95 10.37 -16.14
N ALA A 54 10.92 9.61 -16.45
CA ALA A 54 11.06 8.45 -17.35
C ALA A 54 11.69 8.83 -18.69
N SER A 55 11.49 10.09 -19.13
CA SER A 55 12.15 10.70 -20.30
C SER A 55 13.66 10.90 -20.15
N ASN A 56 14.15 11.09 -18.93
CA ASN A 56 15.56 11.37 -18.63
C ASN A 56 16.36 10.09 -18.34
N VAL A 57 15.68 8.94 -18.26
CA VAL A 57 16.35 7.65 -18.11
C VAL A 57 16.74 7.15 -19.50
N PRO A 58 18.01 6.77 -19.72
CA PRO A 58 18.42 6.22 -21.01
C PRO A 58 17.56 4.98 -21.34
N VAL A 59 17.12 4.89 -22.59
CA VAL A 59 16.34 3.76 -23.07
C VAL A 59 17.13 2.48 -22.84
N ARG A 60 16.59 1.58 -22.01
CA ARG A 60 17.23 0.30 -21.71
C ARG A 60 17.26 -0.56 -22.96
N THR A 61 18.37 -1.22 -23.23
CA THR A 61 18.48 -2.18 -24.32
C THR A 61 17.58 -3.40 -24.08
N LEU A 62 17.14 -4.07 -25.15
CA LEU A 62 16.27 -5.25 -25.06
C LEU A 62 16.79 -6.35 -24.12
N PRO A 63 18.10 -6.70 -24.11
CA PRO A 63 18.63 -7.70 -23.18
C PRO A 63 18.45 -7.29 -21.72
N VAL A 64 18.77 -6.04 -21.38
CA VAL A 64 18.61 -5.49 -20.01
C VAL A 64 17.13 -5.50 -19.59
N LYS A 65 16.22 -5.21 -20.53
CA LYS A 65 14.77 -5.24 -20.27
C LYS A 65 14.29 -6.68 -19.98
N ARG A 66 14.76 -7.68 -20.71
CA ARG A 66 14.41 -9.10 -20.48
C ARG A 66 14.90 -9.61 -19.13
N ALA A 67 16.17 -9.35 -18.80
CA ALA A 67 16.76 -9.77 -17.53
C ALA A 67 16.00 -9.18 -16.33
N ARG A 68 15.68 -7.87 -16.37
CA ARG A 68 14.92 -7.23 -15.29
C ARG A 68 13.50 -7.82 -15.16
N LYS A 69 12.85 -8.15 -16.28
CA LYS A 69 11.52 -8.78 -16.25
C LYS A 69 11.58 -10.15 -15.59
N GLN A 70 12.56 -10.99 -15.94
CA GLN A 70 12.75 -12.32 -15.34
C GLN A 70 12.90 -12.25 -13.82
N LEU A 71 13.76 -11.37 -13.32
CA LEU A 71 13.96 -11.20 -11.86
C LEU A 71 12.67 -10.81 -11.13
N VAL A 72 11.85 -9.94 -11.74
CA VAL A 72 10.57 -9.53 -11.15
C VAL A 72 9.56 -10.67 -11.20
N ASP A 73 9.46 -11.37 -12.33
CA ASP A 73 8.55 -12.51 -12.50
C ASP A 73 8.89 -13.64 -11.51
N GLU A 74 10.18 -13.93 -11.30
CA GLU A 74 10.67 -14.91 -10.33
C GLU A 74 10.30 -14.52 -8.89
N ALA A 75 10.52 -13.27 -8.50
CA ALA A 75 10.18 -12.77 -7.16
C ALA A 75 8.67 -12.83 -6.88
N ILE A 76 7.84 -12.50 -7.88
CA ILE A 76 6.38 -12.61 -7.78
C ILE A 76 5.98 -14.07 -7.61
N ALA A 77 6.47 -14.97 -8.47
CA ALA A 77 6.14 -16.39 -8.40
C ALA A 77 6.56 -17.01 -7.05
N GLU A 78 7.71 -16.62 -6.50
CA GLU A 78 8.15 -17.08 -5.18
C GLU A 78 7.29 -16.51 -4.04
N SER A 79 6.81 -15.27 -4.16
CA SER A 79 5.88 -14.68 -3.19
C SER A 79 4.53 -15.40 -3.19
N GLU A 80 4.01 -15.76 -4.36
CA GLU A 80 2.75 -16.49 -4.54
C GLU A 80 2.86 -17.91 -3.96
N LYS A 81 3.96 -18.62 -4.24
CA LYS A 81 4.24 -19.95 -3.66
C LYS A 81 4.30 -19.91 -2.13
N ARG A 82 4.90 -18.87 -1.55
CA ARG A 82 4.96 -18.69 -0.09
C ARG A 82 3.58 -18.47 0.52
N GLN A 83 2.72 -17.68 -0.14
CA GLN A 83 1.34 -17.45 0.32
C GLN A 83 0.49 -18.72 0.22
N GLN A 84 0.71 -19.56 -0.79
CA GLN A 84 0.00 -20.83 -0.97
C GLN A 84 0.45 -21.93 0.01
N ASN A 85 1.67 -21.88 0.54
CA ASN A 85 2.19 -22.86 1.50
C ASN A 85 1.92 -22.50 2.99
N LEU A 86 1.39 -21.30 3.27
CA LEU A 86 1.05 -20.88 4.63
C LEU A 86 -0.05 -21.73 5.32
N PRO A 87 -1.05 -22.29 4.61
CA PRO A 87 -2.07 -23.17 5.22
C PRO A 87 -1.52 -24.51 5.75
N LEU A 88 -0.42 -25.04 5.20
CA LEU A 88 0.10 -26.35 5.61
C LEU A 88 0.90 -26.31 6.93
N LEU A 89 1.59 -25.20 7.20
CA LEU A 89 2.40 -25.04 8.41
C LEU A 89 1.54 -24.74 9.66
N VAL A 90 0.36 -24.15 9.48
CA VAL A 90 -0.57 -23.91 10.60
C VAL A 90 -1.21 -25.23 11.08
N ASP A 91 -1.50 -26.16 10.17
CA ASP A 91 -2.10 -27.44 10.51
C ASP A 91 -1.13 -28.33 11.30
N GLU A 92 0.17 -28.32 10.96
CA GLU A 92 1.21 -29.05 11.70
C GLU A 92 1.45 -28.48 13.12
N ALA A 93 1.50 -27.15 13.25
CA ALA A 93 1.71 -26.49 14.54
C ALA A 93 0.50 -26.63 15.48
N ILE A 94 -0.72 -26.54 14.94
CA ILE A 94 -1.95 -26.88 15.67
C ILE A 94 -1.86 -28.35 16.10
N THR A 95 -1.33 -29.21 15.23
CA THR A 95 -1.15 -30.65 15.49
C THR A 95 -0.25 -31.03 16.63
N GLU A 96 0.87 -30.35 16.78
CA GLU A 96 1.73 -30.59 17.93
C GLU A 96 1.14 -30.01 19.22
N SER A 97 0.46 -28.86 19.14
CA SER A 97 -0.11 -28.20 20.32
C SER A 97 -1.20 -29.03 21.01
N TYR A 98 -2.07 -29.71 20.26
CA TYR A 98 -3.11 -30.56 20.86
C TYR A 98 -2.55 -31.86 21.47
N LYS A 99 -1.44 -32.40 20.92
CA LYS A 99 -0.78 -33.60 21.49
C LYS A 99 -0.13 -33.30 22.83
N ILE A 100 0.37 -32.08 23.02
CA ILE A 100 1.00 -31.66 24.28
C ILE A 100 -0.06 -31.49 25.37
N GLN A 101 -1.21 -30.88 25.05
CA GLN A 101 -2.27 -30.62 26.02
C GLN A 101 -2.92 -31.89 26.59
N GLN A 102 -3.01 -32.98 25.82
CA GLN A 102 -3.59 -34.25 26.27
C GLN A 102 -2.70 -35.03 27.26
N ASN A 103 -1.44 -34.62 27.44
CA ASN A 103 -0.48 -35.30 28.32
C ASN A 103 -0.19 -34.57 29.64
N LEU A 104 -0.87 -33.46 29.95
CA LEU A 104 -0.68 -32.77 31.24
C LEU A 104 -1.64 -33.31 32.33
N PRO A 105 -1.13 -33.73 33.51
CA PRO A 105 -1.99 -34.16 34.62
C PRO A 105 -2.70 -32.97 35.27
N PHE A 106 -4.02 -33.09 35.48
CA PHE A 106 -4.86 -32.10 36.16
C PHE A 106 -4.45 -31.96 37.65
N THR A 107 -4.01 -30.77 38.06
CA THR A 107 -3.85 -30.42 39.48
C THR A 107 -5.03 -29.56 39.94
N ASN A 108 -5.82 -30.05 40.90
CA ASN A 108 -6.89 -29.29 41.54
C ASN A 108 -6.30 -28.19 42.43
N VAL A 109 -6.79 -26.96 42.31
CA VAL A 109 -6.43 -25.83 43.18
C VAL A 109 -7.66 -25.48 44.01
N GLU A 110 -7.56 -25.60 45.34
CA GLU A 110 -8.62 -25.22 46.29
C GLU A 110 -8.72 -23.68 46.40
N GLU A 111 -9.93 -23.13 46.27
CA GLU A 111 -10.21 -21.70 46.48
C GLU A 111 -10.26 -21.34 47.97
N PRO A 112 -9.71 -20.17 48.40
CA PRO A 112 -9.75 -19.77 49.80
C PRO A 112 -11.09 -19.13 50.18
N VAL A 113 -11.64 -19.56 51.32
CA VAL A 113 -12.92 -19.11 51.90
C VAL A 113 -12.81 -17.67 52.43
N PRO A 114 -13.81 -16.78 52.21
CA PRO A 114 -13.74 -15.40 52.68
C PRO A 114 -13.99 -15.29 54.20
N VAL A 115 -13.16 -14.53 54.90
CA VAL A 115 -13.34 -14.15 56.31
C VAL A 115 -14.25 -12.93 56.39
N LEU A 116 -15.40 -13.06 57.05
CA LEU A 116 -16.33 -11.96 57.34
C LEU A 116 -15.85 -11.17 58.58
N LEU A 117 -15.76 -9.85 58.46
CA LEU A 117 -15.80 -8.89 59.57
C LEU A 117 -16.72 -7.72 59.18
#